data_AF-A0AB38C8B4-F1
#
_entry.id   AF-A0AB38C8B4-F1
#
_cell.length_a   1.000
_cell.length_b   1.000
_cell.length_c   1.000
_cell.angle_alpha   90.00
_cell.angle_beta   90.00
_cell.angle_gamma   90.00
#
_symmetry.space_group_name_H-M   'P 1'
#
loop_
_entity.id
_entity.type
_entity.pdbx_description
1 polymer ?
#
loop_
_entity_poly.entity_id
_entity_poly.type
_entity_poly.pdbx_seq_one_letter_code
_entity_poly.pdbx_strand_id
1 'polypeptide(L)'
;MPTWTSPPQLVALAAFYAQAQAHSETFSDAVFLENVKAAHWPTNCWNYVEASFAIIAPACLLRPHLTAELIALPIAAMIAGGLDDAEQVIEIGLACATRDAPYVAASEEGKRWLMQVWPGLGEMVEVVFQVRLQEVLAED
;
A
#
# COMPACT_ATOMS: atom_id res chain seq x y z
N MET A 1 -2.51 8.32 12.92
CA MET A 1 -3.34 7.17 12.47
C MET A 1 -4.38 7.66 11.48
N PRO A 2 -4.78 6.85 10.48
CA PRO A 2 -5.84 7.23 9.55
C PRO A 2 -7.18 7.51 10.24
N THR A 3 -7.92 8.49 9.74
CA THR A 3 -9.23 8.92 10.28
C THR A 3 -10.32 8.84 9.20
N TRP A 4 -10.26 7.82 8.35
CA TRP A 4 -11.24 7.63 7.28
C TRP A 4 -12.65 7.46 7.85
N THR A 5 -13.61 8.15 7.25
CA THR A 5 -15.04 8.07 7.60
C THR A 5 -15.86 7.30 6.57
N SER A 6 -15.28 7.03 5.40
CA SER A 6 -15.84 6.19 4.34
C SER A 6 -14.72 5.71 3.41
N PRO A 7 -14.91 4.61 2.65
CA PRO A 7 -15.99 3.62 2.78
C PRO A 7 -15.89 2.80 4.09
N PRO A 8 -16.91 1.99 4.46
CA PRO A 8 -16.93 1.27 5.74
C PRO A 8 -15.70 0.40 6.01
N GLN A 9 -15.11 -0.23 4.97
CA GLN A 9 -13.91 -1.03 5.17
C GLN A 9 -12.69 -0.21 5.61
N LEU A 10 -12.57 1.06 5.18
CA LEU A 10 -11.50 1.95 5.67
C LEU A 10 -11.75 2.40 7.10
N VAL A 11 -13.01 2.62 7.49
CA VAL A 11 -13.34 2.94 8.89
C VAL A 11 -12.96 1.77 9.81
N ALA A 12 -13.29 0.54 9.40
CA ALA A 12 -12.92 -0.67 10.12
C ALA A 12 -11.39 -0.84 10.19
N LEU A 13 -10.69 -0.62 9.08
CA LEU A 13 -9.23 -0.69 9.03
C LEU A 13 -8.56 0.35 9.92
N ALA A 14 -9.05 1.59 9.96
CA ALA A 14 -8.53 2.63 10.84
C ALA A 14 -8.66 2.23 12.32
N ALA A 15 -9.80 1.67 12.72
CA ALA A 15 -10.00 1.13 14.06
C ALA A 15 -9.07 -0.06 14.35
N PHE A 16 -8.85 -0.93 13.37
CA PHE A 16 -7.90 -2.05 13.47
C PHE A 16 -6.46 -1.55 13.65
N TYR A 17 -6.00 -0.56 12.89
CA TYR A 17 -4.67 0.02 13.06
C TYR A 17 -4.46 0.67 14.42
N ALA A 18 -5.48 1.36 14.95
CA ALA A 18 -5.42 1.90 16.31
C ALA A 18 -5.23 0.79 17.35
N GLN A 19 -5.93 -0.35 17.21
CA GLN A 19 -5.75 -1.51 18.08
C GLN A 19 -4.37 -2.15 17.91
N ALA A 20 -3.91 -2.36 16.67
CA ALA A 20 -2.62 -2.97 16.37
C ALA A 20 -1.43 -2.12 16.85
N GLN A 21 -1.60 -0.80 16.93
CA GLN A 21 -0.63 0.11 17.55
C GLN A 21 -0.62 0.01 19.07
N ALA A 22 -1.80 -0.03 19.70
CA ALA A 22 -1.91 -0.13 21.15
C ALA A 22 -1.48 -1.50 21.70
N HIS A 23 -1.67 -2.56 20.91
CA HIS A 23 -1.46 -3.95 21.32
C HIS A 23 -0.72 -4.74 20.24
N SER A 24 0.56 -4.42 20.03
CA SER A 24 1.36 -4.94 18.93
C SER A 24 1.49 -6.47 18.90
N GLU A 25 1.39 -7.17 20.03
CA GLU A 25 1.54 -8.64 20.09
C GLU A 25 0.21 -9.41 19.95
N THR A 26 -0.93 -8.71 19.87
CA THR A 26 -2.25 -9.35 19.86
C THR A 26 -2.62 -9.94 18.50
N PHE A 27 -2.11 -9.36 17.41
CA PHE A 27 -2.43 -9.80 16.05
C PHE A 27 -1.20 -10.43 15.41
N SER A 28 -1.36 -11.65 14.91
CA SER A 28 -0.34 -12.28 14.06
C SER A 28 -0.19 -11.52 12.74
N ASP A 29 0.96 -11.69 12.09
CA ASP A 29 1.23 -11.07 10.80
C ASP A 29 0.22 -11.51 9.72
N ALA A 30 -0.22 -12.76 9.75
CA ALA A 30 -1.24 -13.27 8.84
C ALA A 30 -2.58 -12.53 9.02
N VAL A 31 -3.07 -12.40 10.26
CA VAL A 31 -4.31 -11.67 10.56
C VAL A 31 -4.16 -10.19 10.19
N PHE A 32 -2.99 -9.61 10.42
CA PHE A 32 -2.70 -8.23 10.04
C PHE A 32 -2.82 -8.05 8.52
N LEU A 33 -2.11 -8.87 7.73
CA LEU A 33 -2.16 -8.83 6.28
C LEU A 33 -3.57 -9.06 5.73
N GLU A 34 -4.33 -10.01 6.29
CA GLU A 34 -5.71 -10.27 5.89
C GLU A 34 -6.60 -9.03 6.08
N ASN A 35 -6.49 -8.35 7.22
CA ASN A 35 -7.26 -7.12 7.49
C ASN A 35 -6.88 -5.98 6.53
N VAL A 36 -5.58 -5.82 6.23
CA VAL A 36 -5.12 -4.82 5.24
C VAL A 36 -5.64 -5.14 3.84
N LYS A 37 -5.58 -6.40 3.41
CA LYS A 37 -6.07 -6.84 2.10
C LYS A 37 -7.59 -6.66 1.98
N ALA A 38 -8.35 -7.00 3.02
CA ALA A 38 -9.80 -6.86 3.06
C ALA A 38 -10.29 -5.40 2.97
N ALA A 39 -9.41 -4.43 3.24
CA ALA A 39 -9.72 -3.01 3.10
C ALA A 39 -9.68 -2.50 1.65
N HIS A 40 -9.15 -3.28 0.72
CA HIS A 40 -9.12 -2.94 -0.71
C HIS A 40 -10.44 -3.33 -1.40
N TRP A 41 -10.77 -2.69 -2.52
CA TRP A 41 -11.98 -2.98 -3.29
C TRP A 41 -11.76 -2.82 -4.81
N PRO A 42 -12.60 -3.43 -5.65
CA PRO A 42 -12.50 -3.28 -7.10
C PRO A 42 -12.72 -1.82 -7.55
N THR A 43 -11.80 -1.32 -8.38
CA THR A 43 -11.82 -0.01 -9.04
C THR A 43 -10.86 -0.06 -10.24
N ASN A 44 -10.67 1.04 -10.98
CA ASN A 44 -9.64 1.05 -12.02
C ASN A 44 -8.23 0.98 -11.41
N CYS A 45 -7.25 0.47 -12.18
CA CYS A 45 -5.89 0.21 -11.71
C CYS A 45 -5.24 1.42 -11.01
N TRP A 46 -5.37 2.63 -11.57
CA TRP A 46 -4.74 3.83 -11.02
C TRP A 46 -5.44 4.35 -9.75
N ASN A 47 -6.77 4.30 -9.69
CA ASN A 47 -7.49 4.57 -8.45
C ASN A 47 -7.14 3.54 -7.37
N TYR A 48 -6.92 2.28 -7.76
CA TYR A 48 -6.48 1.24 -6.84
C TYR A 48 -5.07 1.54 -6.31
N VAL A 49 -4.13 1.98 -7.16
CA VAL A 49 -2.78 2.39 -6.73
C VAL A 49 -2.87 3.50 -5.67
N GLU A 50 -3.65 4.54 -5.91
CA GLU A 50 -3.84 5.63 -4.94
C GLU A 50 -4.45 5.13 -3.62
N ALA A 51 -5.50 4.31 -3.70
CA ALA A 51 -6.12 3.70 -2.51
C ALA A 51 -5.13 2.81 -1.76
N SER A 52 -4.38 1.99 -2.49
CA SER A 52 -3.49 0.99 -1.92
C SER A 52 -2.35 1.67 -1.18
N PHE A 53 -1.70 2.70 -1.73
CA PHE A 53 -0.69 3.46 -0.98
C PHE A 53 -1.23 4.12 0.28
N ALA A 54 -2.45 4.68 0.24
CA ALA A 54 -3.09 5.25 1.42
C ALA A 54 -3.34 4.17 2.51
N ILE A 55 -3.71 2.96 2.10
CA ILE A 55 -3.96 1.81 2.97
C ILE A 55 -2.65 1.25 3.54
N ILE A 56 -1.65 0.97 2.69
CA ILE A 56 -0.45 0.22 3.10
C ILE A 56 0.59 1.07 3.83
N ALA A 57 0.65 2.40 3.60
CA ALA A 57 1.69 3.21 4.24
C ALA A 57 1.60 3.18 5.78
N PRO A 58 0.41 3.34 6.41
CA PRO A 58 0.25 3.07 7.85
C PRO A 58 0.56 1.62 8.25
N ALA A 59 0.26 0.64 7.39
CA ALA A 59 0.55 -0.76 7.64
C ALA A 59 2.06 -1.02 7.73
N CYS A 60 2.84 -0.49 6.78
CA CYS A 60 4.30 -0.59 6.75
C CYS A 60 4.94 0.10 7.96
N LEU A 61 4.35 1.19 8.46
CA LEU A 61 4.80 1.83 9.71
C LEU A 61 4.59 0.92 10.93
N LEU A 62 3.46 0.21 10.99
CA LEU A 62 3.12 -0.68 12.10
C LEU A 62 3.87 -2.01 12.07
N ARG A 63 4.21 -2.49 10.87
CA ARG A 63 4.87 -3.78 10.61
C ARG A 63 5.92 -3.65 9.50
N PRO A 64 7.08 -3.02 9.78
CA PRO A 64 8.10 -2.78 8.75
C PRO A 64 8.61 -4.06 8.08
N HIS A 65 8.65 -5.18 8.81
CA HIS A 65 9.08 -6.47 8.27
C HIS A 65 8.13 -7.05 7.22
N LEU A 66 6.89 -6.54 7.12
CA LEU A 66 5.90 -6.96 6.13
C LEU A 66 5.85 -6.07 4.88
N THR A 67 6.80 -5.13 4.75
CA THR A 67 6.76 -4.11 3.68
C THR A 67 6.74 -4.76 2.30
N ALA A 68 7.52 -5.81 2.07
CA ALA A 68 7.57 -6.50 0.78
C ALA A 68 6.22 -7.10 0.38
N GLU A 69 5.49 -7.76 1.30
CA GLU A 69 4.16 -8.29 0.98
C GLU A 69 3.12 -7.18 0.76
N LEU A 70 3.26 -6.04 1.45
CA LEU A 70 2.33 -4.93 1.36
C LEU A 70 2.49 -4.14 0.06
N ILE A 71 3.72 -3.80 -0.33
CA ILE A 71 4.00 -3.03 -1.55
C ILE A 71 3.71 -3.82 -2.83
N ALA A 72 3.63 -5.14 -2.74
CA ALA A 72 3.22 -5.99 -3.84
C ALA A 72 1.82 -5.65 -4.38
N LEU A 73 0.92 -5.12 -3.53
CA LEU A 73 -0.45 -4.76 -3.91
C LEU A 73 -0.51 -3.58 -4.90
N PRO A 74 0.04 -2.38 -4.59
CA PRO A 74 0.05 -1.30 -5.55
C PRO A 74 0.91 -1.61 -6.78
N ILE A 75 2.02 -2.35 -6.63
CA ILE A 75 2.89 -2.73 -7.74
C ILE A 75 2.17 -3.62 -8.75
N ALA A 76 1.44 -4.64 -8.30
CA ALA A 76 0.64 -5.48 -9.19
C ALA A 76 -0.40 -4.65 -9.96
N ALA A 77 -1.04 -3.67 -9.30
CA ALA A 77 -1.99 -2.77 -9.96
C ALA A 77 -1.32 -1.83 -10.97
N MET A 78 -0.08 -1.37 -10.73
CA MET A 78 0.68 -0.59 -11.71
C MET A 78 0.99 -1.41 -12.96
N ILE A 79 1.44 -2.65 -12.80
CA ILE A 79 1.74 -3.57 -13.91
C ILE A 79 0.47 -3.85 -14.72
N ALA A 80 -0.64 -4.18 -14.05
CA ALA A 80 -1.94 -4.33 -14.70
C ALA A 80 -2.46 -3.03 -15.36
N GLY A 81 -1.98 -1.87 -14.89
CA GLY A 81 -2.22 -0.55 -15.49
C GLY A 81 -1.32 -0.23 -16.68
N GLY A 82 -0.40 -1.13 -17.05
CA GLY A 82 0.52 -1.01 -18.18
C GLY A 82 1.94 -0.55 -17.82
N LEU A 83 2.33 -0.56 -16.54
CA LEU A 83 3.69 -0.22 -16.15
C LEU A 83 4.64 -1.40 -16.41
N ASP A 84 5.68 -1.17 -17.20
CA ASP A 84 6.69 -2.16 -17.59
C ASP A 84 8.11 -1.82 -17.08
N ASP A 85 8.26 -0.70 -16.38
CA ASP A 85 9.52 -0.18 -15.87
C ASP A 85 9.48 0.05 -14.35
N ALA A 86 10.42 -0.59 -13.65
CA ALA A 86 10.53 -0.54 -12.19
C ALA A 86 10.98 0.84 -11.68
N GLU A 87 11.72 1.63 -12.48
CA GLU A 87 12.24 2.93 -12.05
C GLU A 87 11.11 3.92 -11.73
N GLN A 88 9.99 3.82 -12.45
CA GLN A 88 8.81 4.68 -12.29
C GLN A 88 7.99 4.39 -11.02
N VAL A 89 8.15 3.21 -10.42
CA VAL A 89 7.33 2.79 -9.27
C VAL A 89 7.53 3.74 -8.08
N ILE A 90 8.78 4.14 -7.81
CA ILE A 90 9.09 5.05 -6.71
C ILE A 90 8.44 6.42 -6.94
N GLU A 91 8.55 6.95 -8.15
CA GLU A 91 7.98 8.26 -8.52
C GLU A 91 6.46 8.27 -8.39
N ILE A 92 5.79 7.19 -8.79
CA ILE A 92 4.32 7.06 -8.67
C ILE A 92 3.91 7.07 -7.19
N GLY A 93 4.58 6.31 -6.32
CA GLY A 93 4.27 6.31 -4.89
C GLY A 93 4.50 7.68 -4.22
N LEU A 94 5.53 8.41 -4.65
CA LEU A 94 5.75 9.81 -4.23
C LEU A 94 4.62 10.74 -4.70
N ALA A 95 4.22 10.63 -5.96
CA ALA A 95 3.13 11.43 -6.52
C ALA A 95 1.79 11.19 -5.79
N CYS A 96 1.53 9.95 -5.33
CA CYS A 96 0.36 9.64 -4.51
C CYS A 96 0.36 10.37 -3.17
N ALA A 97 1.53 10.68 -2.59
CA ALA A 97 1.62 11.39 -1.30
C ALA A 97 1.23 12.87 -1.39
N THR A 98 1.46 13.49 -2.55
CA THR A 98 1.31 14.94 -2.77
C THR A 98 0.13 15.30 -3.67
N ARG A 99 -0.72 14.33 -4.03
CA ARG A 99 -1.86 14.57 -4.91
C ARG A 99 -2.92 15.43 -4.22
N ASP A 100 -3.40 16.48 -4.89
CA ASP A 100 -4.38 17.42 -4.34
C ASP A 100 -5.76 16.79 -4.09
N ALA A 101 -6.21 15.94 -5.03
CA ALA A 101 -7.50 15.26 -4.97
C ALA A 101 -7.32 13.74 -5.19
N PRO A 102 -6.77 13.01 -4.21
CA PRO A 102 -6.56 11.58 -4.34
C PRO A 102 -7.89 10.83 -4.20
N TYR A 103 -7.97 9.66 -4.84
CA TYR A 103 -9.11 8.75 -4.72
C TYR A 103 -9.35 8.33 -3.26
N VAL A 104 -8.26 8.11 -2.50
CA VAL A 104 -8.28 7.95 -1.04
C VAL A 104 -7.15 8.80 -0.46
N ALA A 105 -7.49 9.69 0.47
CA ALA A 105 -6.49 10.51 1.14
C ALA A 105 -5.62 9.66 2.08
N ALA A 106 -4.30 9.74 1.91
CA ALA A 106 -3.35 9.19 2.87
C ALA A 106 -3.40 9.96 4.20
N SER A 107 -3.25 9.24 5.31
CA SER A 107 -3.04 9.86 6.63
C SER A 107 -1.73 10.66 6.67
N GLU A 108 -1.58 11.58 7.62
CA GLU A 108 -0.35 12.37 7.76
C GLU A 108 0.89 11.50 8.00
N GLU A 109 0.76 10.41 8.76
CA GLU A 109 1.86 9.46 8.92
C GLU A 109 2.11 8.65 7.65
N GLY A 110 1.06 8.27 6.92
CA GLY A 110 1.18 7.61 5.62
C GLY A 110 1.90 8.48 4.58
N LYS A 111 1.54 9.76 4.49
CA LYS A 111 2.24 10.75 3.66
C LYS A 111 3.71 10.85 4.05
N ARG A 112 4.01 10.93 5.36
CA ARG A 112 5.40 10.98 5.85
C ARG A 112 6.18 9.74 5.44
N TRP A 113 5.59 8.54 5.57
CA TRP A 113 6.23 7.30 5.12
C TRP A 113 6.50 7.31 3.61
N LEU A 114 5.51 7.71 2.80
CA LEU A 114 5.67 7.81 1.34
C LEU A 114 6.73 8.84 0.92
N MET A 115 6.89 9.94 1.67
CA MET A 115 7.87 10.97 1.34
C MET A 115 9.29 10.65 1.85
N GLN A 116 9.42 9.89 2.94
CA GLN A 116 10.71 9.75 3.65
C GLN A 116 11.27 8.33 3.63
N VAL A 117 10.42 7.30 3.63
CA VAL A 117 10.84 5.90 3.70
C VAL A 117 10.78 5.27 2.32
N TRP A 118 9.66 5.44 1.62
CA TRP A 118 9.42 4.85 0.31
C TRP A 118 10.54 5.10 -0.71
N PRO A 119 11.13 6.30 -0.85
CA PRO A 119 12.26 6.52 -1.79
C PRO A 119 13.50 5.68 -1.48
N GLY A 120 13.67 5.24 -0.24
CA GLY A 120 14.78 4.38 0.18
C GLY A 120 14.53 2.89 -0.07
N LEU A 121 13.36 2.50 -0.58
CA LEU A 121 12.98 1.10 -0.81
C LEU A 121 13.31 0.61 -2.23
N GLY A 122 14.10 1.34 -3.02
CA GLY A 122 14.36 1.07 -4.43
C GLY A 122 14.69 -0.39 -4.75
N GLU A 123 15.69 -0.98 -4.08
CA GLU A 123 16.08 -2.39 -4.29
C GLU A 123 14.93 -3.37 -3.98
N MET A 124 14.17 -3.12 -2.90
CA MET A 124 13.03 -3.98 -2.54
C MET A 124 11.90 -3.85 -3.56
N VAL A 125 11.63 -2.63 -4.02
CA VAL A 125 10.62 -2.33 -5.04
C VAL A 125 10.96 -3.02 -6.35
N GLU A 126 12.22 -2.96 -6.78
CA GLU A 126 12.69 -3.62 -8.00
C GLU A 126 12.47 -5.14 -7.93
N VAL A 127 12.86 -5.77 -6.82
CA VAL A 127 12.66 -7.22 -6.61
C VAL A 127 11.18 -7.59 -6.65
N VAL A 128 10.33 -6.84 -5.93
CA VAL A 128 8.88 -7.11 -5.92
C VAL A 128 8.26 -6.89 -7.29
N PHE A 129 8.68 -5.85 -8.01
CA PHE A 129 8.22 -5.56 -9.37
C PHE A 129 8.56 -6.71 -10.33
N GLN A 130 9.82 -7.17 -10.33
CA GLN A 130 10.25 -8.26 -11.20
C GLN A 130 9.48 -9.56 -10.93
N VAL A 131 9.27 -9.92 -9.65
CA VAL A 131 8.47 -11.10 -9.28
C VAL A 131 7.05 -10.96 -9.81
N ARG A 132 6.39 -9.81 -9.61
CA ARG A 132 5.02 -9.60 -10.09
C ARG A 132 4.90 -9.57 -11.60
N LEU A 133 5.86 -8.98 -12.29
CA LEU A 133 5.88 -8.96 -13.76
C LEU A 133 6.02 -10.37 -14.32
N GLN A 134 6.88 -11.21 -13.73
CA GLN A 134 7.04 -12.60 -14.14
C GLN A 134 5.77 -13.43 -13.91
N GLU A 135 5.05 -13.21 -12.81
CA GLU A 135 3.76 -13.86 -12.56
C GLU A 135 2.73 -13.50 -13.63
N VAL A 136 2.60 -12.21 -13.97
CA VAL A 136 1.67 -11.75 -15.02
C VAL A 136 2.03 -12.38 -16.37
N LEU A 137 3.31 -12.38 -16.74
CA LEU A 137 3.78 -12.97 -18.01
C LEU A 137 3.64 -14.50 -18.07
N ALA A 138 3.51 -15.18 -16.94
CA ALA A 138 3.30 -16.63 -16.89
C ALA A 138 1.81 -17.02 -16.99
N GLU A 139 0.90 -16.07 -16.75
CA GLU A 139 -0.55 -16.26 -16.83
C GLU A 139 -1.13 -15.95 -18.23
N ASP A 140 -0.35 -15.27 -19.09
CA ASP A 140 -0.65 -14.95 -20.50
C ASP A 140 -0.24 -16.07 -21.49
#